data_AF-R7EPT9-F1
#
_entry.id   AF-R7EPT9-F1
#
_cell.length_a   1.000
_cell.length_b   1.000
_cell.length_c   1.000
_cell.angle_alpha   90.00
_cell.angle_beta   90.00
_cell.angle_gamma   90.00
#
_symmetry.space_group_name_H-M   'P 1'
#
loop_
_entity.id
_entity.type
_entity.pdbx_description
1 polymer ?
#
loop_
_entity_poly.entity_id
_entity_poly.type
_entity_poly.pdbx_seq_one_letter_code
_entity_poly.pdbx_strand_id
1 'polypeptide(L)'
;MRLTRYYILIFIIVMLLVICSCTKGGSDLNIEISPPDKSLVDLASKIYDETELLELMKFNGSLNELNIKYPIECLREDNGMYRVSYLGDESVVIFLFDGSGNRLFGSTHSTRLLKSDFDKLVKGQSLDDVRAIDPNGEYLFLYTGRNDTPKVSSHYTKDGYLITIEYDISNVITSMNEKLI
;
A
#
# COMPACT_ATOMS: atom_id res chain seq x y z
N MET A 1 -41.05 41.86 22.81
CA MET A 1 -39.58 41.87 22.58
C MET A 1 -38.81 40.68 23.18
N ARG A 2 -39.32 39.94 24.19
CA ARG A 2 -38.62 38.75 24.72
C ARG A 2 -38.80 37.49 23.86
N LEU A 3 -39.97 37.29 23.24
CA LEU A 3 -40.27 36.10 22.43
C LEU A 3 -39.43 36.01 21.15
N THR A 4 -39.22 37.14 20.46
CA THR A 4 -38.42 37.22 19.22
C THR A 4 -36.94 36.88 19.41
N ARG A 5 -36.40 37.13 20.62
CA ARG A 5 -35.00 36.80 20.95
C ARG A 5 -34.77 35.30 21.08
N TYR A 6 -35.77 34.54 21.56
CA TYR A 6 -35.66 33.08 21.67
C TYR A 6 -35.69 32.39 20.30
N TYR A 7 -36.51 32.87 19.36
CA TYR A 7 -36.53 32.33 18.00
C TYR A 7 -35.20 32.53 17.26
N ILE A 8 -34.57 33.69 17.42
CA ILE A 8 -33.24 33.95 16.85
C ILE A 8 -32.18 33.03 17.49
N LEU A 9 -32.25 32.84 18.81
CA LEU A 9 -31.32 31.95 19.52
C LEU A 9 -31.47 30.49 19.07
N ILE A 10 -32.71 30.01 18.91
CA ILE A 10 -33.01 28.65 18.43
C ILE A 10 -32.53 28.48 16.99
N PHE A 11 -32.72 29.47 16.12
CA PHE A 11 -32.26 29.43 14.74
C PHE A 11 -30.72 29.34 14.64
N ILE A 12 -30.01 30.09 15.49
CA ILE A 12 -28.54 30.04 15.57
C ILE A 12 -28.05 28.69 16.08
N ILE A 13 -28.72 28.10 17.08
CA ILE A 13 -28.35 26.77 17.61
C ILE A 13 -28.58 25.67 16.56
N VAL A 14 -29.68 25.73 15.80
CA VAL A 14 -29.95 24.78 14.72
C VAL A 14 -28.91 24.93 13.60
N MET A 15 -28.56 26.16 13.20
CA MET A 15 -27.48 26.41 12.23
C MET A 15 -26.13 25.88 12.71
N LEU A 16 -25.78 26.06 13.99
CA LEU A 16 -24.56 25.52 14.59
C LEU A 16 -24.50 23.98 14.59
N LEU A 17 -25.65 23.31 14.72
CA LEU A 17 -25.73 21.84 14.66
C LEU A 17 -25.55 21.29 13.23
N VAL A 18 -25.86 22.07 12.18
CA VAL A 18 -25.65 21.65 10.78
C VAL A 18 -24.16 21.69 10.38
N ILE A 19 -23.36 22.54 11.01
CA ILE A 19 -21.90 22.67 10.74
C ILE A 19 -21.05 21.66 11.52
N CYS A 20 -21.64 20.92 12.47
CA CYS A 20 -20.98 19.87 13.23
C CYS A 20 -21.14 18.46 12.63
N SER A 21 -21.64 18.36 11.39
CA SER A 21 -21.49 17.15 10.61
C SER A 21 -20.06 17.10 10.07
N CYS A 22 -19.11 16.72 10.94
CA CYS A 22 -17.87 16.12 10.47
C CYS A 22 -18.25 14.77 9.84
N THR A 23 -18.70 14.79 8.60
CA THR A 23 -18.61 13.61 7.75
C THR A 23 -17.11 13.34 7.64
N LYS A 24 -16.62 12.35 8.38
CA LYS A 24 -15.41 11.63 7.98
C LYS A 24 -15.71 11.25 6.53
N GLY A 25 -15.02 11.90 5.58
CA GLY A 25 -15.26 11.72 4.16
C GLY A 25 -14.96 10.28 3.82
N GLY A 26 -15.95 9.40 4.01
CA GLY A 26 -15.95 8.07 3.45
C GLY A 26 -16.10 8.29 1.98
N SER A 27 -15.02 8.09 1.25
CA SER A 27 -15.07 7.95 -0.19
C SER A 27 -16.18 6.97 -0.56
N ASP A 28 -16.98 7.28 -1.58
CA ASP A 28 -17.98 6.41 -2.21
C ASP A 28 -17.31 5.20 -2.92
N LEU A 29 -16.40 4.51 -2.22
CA LEU A 29 -15.74 3.30 -2.68
C LEU A 29 -16.66 2.13 -2.39
N ASN A 30 -17.21 1.55 -3.45
CA ASN A 30 -18.06 0.36 -3.38
C ASN A 30 -17.23 -0.93 -3.35
N ILE A 31 -16.04 -0.90 -2.72
CA ILE A 31 -15.08 -2.00 -2.72
C ILE A 31 -14.78 -2.37 -1.27
N GLU A 32 -14.92 -3.64 -0.95
CA GLU A 32 -14.65 -4.15 0.39
C GLU A 32 -13.14 -4.28 0.64
N ILE A 33 -12.70 -3.91 1.84
CA ILE A 33 -11.31 -4.11 2.27
C ILE A 33 -11.07 -5.60 2.52
N SER A 34 -10.01 -6.14 1.94
CA SER A 34 -9.71 -7.57 2.04
C SER A 34 -9.25 -7.97 3.44
N PRO A 35 -9.55 -9.21 3.90
CA PRO A 35 -9.17 -9.70 5.22
C PRO A 35 -7.66 -9.58 5.48
N PRO A 36 -7.22 -8.91 6.58
CA PRO A 36 -5.81 -8.56 6.81
C PRO A 36 -4.89 -9.76 7.06
N ASP A 37 -5.47 -10.93 7.33
CA ASP A 37 -4.79 -12.19 7.65
C ASP A 37 -4.63 -13.14 6.46
N LYS A 38 -5.19 -12.80 5.29
CA LYS A 38 -5.05 -13.59 4.05
C LYS A 38 -4.04 -12.94 3.12
N SER A 39 -3.15 -13.71 2.50
CA SER A 39 -2.21 -13.17 1.53
C SER A 39 -2.88 -12.84 0.20
N LEU A 40 -2.26 -12.01 -0.64
CA LEU A 40 -2.66 -11.85 -2.04
C LEU A 40 -2.78 -13.21 -2.77
N VAL A 41 -1.89 -14.15 -2.46
CA VAL A 41 -1.88 -15.50 -3.07
C VAL A 41 -3.13 -16.29 -2.70
N ASP A 42 -3.63 -16.14 -1.48
CA ASP A 42 -4.87 -16.79 -1.02
C ASP A 42 -6.14 -16.10 -1.56
N LEU A 43 -6.04 -14.80 -1.84
CA LEU A 43 -7.18 -13.98 -2.26
C LEU A 43 -7.38 -13.99 -3.78
N ALA A 44 -6.31 -14.07 -4.56
CA ALA A 44 -6.38 -13.94 -6.02
C ALA A 44 -7.03 -15.15 -6.68
N SER A 45 -8.12 -14.93 -7.41
CA SER A 45 -8.73 -15.94 -8.29
C SER A 45 -7.98 -16.10 -9.61
N LYS A 46 -7.17 -15.10 -9.98
CA LYS A 46 -6.42 -15.05 -11.24
C LYS A 46 -4.95 -14.72 -11.00
N ILE A 47 -4.10 -15.47 -11.69
CA ILE A 47 -2.68 -15.14 -11.91
C ILE A 47 -2.58 -14.52 -13.31
N TYR A 48 -2.10 -13.28 -13.38
CA TYR A 48 -1.97 -12.52 -14.62
C TYR A 48 -0.64 -12.84 -15.30
N ASP A 49 -0.65 -12.98 -16.62
CA ASP A 49 0.59 -13.09 -17.38
C ASP A 49 1.29 -11.73 -17.54
N GLU A 50 2.54 -11.75 -18.02
CA GLU A 50 3.35 -10.53 -18.18
C GLU A 50 2.69 -9.50 -19.10
N THR A 51 2.03 -9.93 -20.18
CA THR A 51 1.37 -9.02 -21.12
C THR A 51 0.16 -8.37 -20.48
N GLU A 52 -0.62 -9.13 -19.71
CA GLU A 52 -1.75 -8.61 -18.97
C GLU A 52 -1.32 -7.63 -17.87
N LEU A 53 -0.24 -7.92 -17.15
CA LEU A 53 0.32 -7.01 -16.15
C LEU A 53 0.85 -5.71 -16.77
N LEU A 54 1.51 -5.80 -17.93
CA LEU A 54 1.97 -4.61 -18.67
C LEU A 54 0.79 -3.74 -19.13
N GLU A 55 -0.31 -4.35 -19.57
CA GLU A 55 -1.52 -3.62 -19.96
C GLU A 55 -2.23 -3.01 -18.74
N LEU A 56 -2.28 -3.76 -17.64
CA LEU A 56 -2.83 -3.31 -16.36
C LEU A 56 -2.04 -2.10 -15.83
N MET A 57 -0.71 -2.10 -15.92
CA MET A 57 0.16 -0.98 -15.51
C MET A 57 -0.07 0.33 -16.28
N LYS A 58 -0.61 0.28 -17.49
CA LYS A 58 -1.00 1.47 -18.27
C LYS A 58 -2.27 2.14 -17.74
N PHE A 59 -3.02 1.48 -16.87
CA PHE A 59 -4.22 2.04 -16.27
C PHE A 59 -3.90 3.30 -15.47
N ASN A 60 -4.66 4.38 -15.68
CA ASN A 60 -4.44 5.67 -15.01
C ASN A 60 -5.74 6.30 -14.45
N GLY A 61 -6.81 5.50 -14.33
CA GLY A 61 -8.07 5.94 -13.74
C GLY A 61 -8.09 5.86 -12.22
N SER A 62 -9.28 6.08 -11.66
CA SER A 62 -9.61 5.94 -10.25
C SER A 62 -9.67 4.48 -9.79
N LEU A 63 -9.72 4.29 -8.47
CA LEU A 63 -9.86 2.98 -7.83
C LEU A 63 -11.17 2.26 -8.26
N ASN A 64 -12.28 2.99 -8.38
CA ASN A 64 -13.56 2.43 -8.82
C ASN A 64 -13.51 2.01 -10.30
N GLU A 65 -12.92 2.82 -11.18
CA GLU A 65 -12.72 2.46 -12.59
C GLU A 65 -11.78 1.26 -12.75
N LEU A 66 -10.76 1.17 -11.87
CA LEU A 66 -9.86 0.02 -11.84
C LEU A 66 -10.67 -1.25 -11.53
N ASN A 67 -11.48 -1.22 -10.48
CA ASN A 67 -12.29 -2.38 -10.05
C ASN A 67 -13.31 -2.84 -11.11
N ILE A 68 -13.88 -1.90 -11.88
CA ILE A 68 -14.80 -2.24 -12.97
C ILE A 68 -14.05 -3.00 -14.08
N LYS A 69 -12.84 -2.57 -14.42
CA LYS A 69 -12.06 -3.16 -15.53
C LYS A 69 -11.31 -4.43 -15.10
N TYR A 70 -10.76 -4.43 -13.89
CA TYR A 70 -10.00 -5.49 -13.27
C TYR A 70 -10.53 -5.66 -11.84
N PRO A 71 -11.42 -6.64 -11.58
CA PRO A 71 -11.98 -6.85 -10.25
C PRO A 71 -10.89 -6.95 -9.18
N ILE A 72 -11.02 -6.15 -8.14
CA ILE A 72 -10.04 -6.05 -7.06
C ILE A 72 -10.36 -7.09 -6.01
N GLU A 73 -9.43 -8.01 -5.80
CA GLU A 73 -9.55 -9.09 -4.80
C GLU A 73 -8.67 -8.84 -3.58
N CYS A 74 -7.58 -8.07 -3.75
CA CYS A 74 -6.69 -7.64 -2.67
C CYS A 74 -6.65 -6.11 -2.58
N LEU A 75 -7.43 -5.56 -1.66
CA LEU A 75 -7.46 -4.15 -1.29
C LEU A 75 -7.08 -4.00 0.18
N ARG A 76 -6.05 -3.20 0.46
CA ARG A 76 -5.63 -2.83 1.83
C ARG A 76 -5.84 -1.35 2.04
N GLU A 77 -6.22 -0.97 3.25
CA GLU A 77 -6.24 0.42 3.69
C GLU A 77 -5.20 0.60 4.80
N ASP A 78 -4.40 1.65 4.69
CA ASP A 78 -3.47 2.07 5.74
C ASP A 78 -3.37 3.60 5.73
N ASN A 79 -3.66 4.21 6.87
CA ASN A 79 -3.59 5.66 7.07
C ASN A 79 -4.33 6.50 6.02
N GLY A 80 -5.50 6.05 5.59
CA GLY A 80 -6.32 6.73 4.59
C GLY A 80 -5.79 6.60 3.17
N MET A 81 -4.87 5.69 2.90
CA MET A 81 -4.42 5.32 1.56
C MET A 81 -4.82 3.89 1.26
N TYR A 82 -5.11 3.63 -0.02
CA TYR A 82 -5.46 2.29 -0.47
C TYR A 82 -4.33 1.68 -1.29
N ARG A 83 -3.99 0.43 -0.99
CA ARG A 83 -3.09 -0.41 -1.77
C ARG A 83 -3.88 -1.51 -2.45
N VAL A 84 -3.79 -1.58 -3.77
CA VAL A 84 -4.33 -2.67 -4.58
C VAL A 84 -3.18 -3.54 -5.05
N SER A 85 -3.36 -4.85 -5.07
CA SER A 85 -2.33 -5.77 -5.55
C SER A 85 -2.90 -6.82 -6.51
N TYR A 86 -2.19 -7.05 -7.61
CA TYR A 86 -2.51 -8.07 -8.62
C TYR A 86 -1.35 -9.05 -8.75
N LEU A 87 -1.67 -10.34 -8.69
CA LEU A 87 -0.69 -11.41 -8.71
C LEU A 87 -0.32 -11.80 -10.14
N GLY A 88 0.97 -11.82 -10.44
CA GLY A 88 1.54 -12.53 -11.58
C GLY A 88 2.32 -13.76 -11.15
N ASP A 89 2.86 -14.51 -12.11
CA ASP A 89 3.59 -15.76 -11.83
C ASP A 89 4.94 -15.55 -11.11
N GLU A 90 5.68 -14.52 -11.52
CA GLU A 90 6.96 -14.10 -10.91
C GLU A 90 7.00 -12.61 -10.54
N SER A 91 5.84 -11.95 -10.56
CA SER A 91 5.76 -10.54 -10.19
C SER A 91 4.43 -10.21 -9.52
N VAL A 92 4.39 -9.03 -8.90
CA VAL A 92 3.19 -8.42 -8.37
C VAL A 92 3.09 -6.99 -8.88
N VAL A 93 1.90 -6.61 -9.32
CA VAL A 93 1.60 -5.19 -9.58
C VAL A 93 0.93 -4.59 -8.38
N ILE A 94 1.43 -3.44 -7.93
CA ILE A 94 0.88 -2.68 -6.83
C ILE A 94 0.44 -1.31 -7.35
N PHE A 95 -0.77 -0.90 -6.98
CA PHE A 95 -1.23 0.48 -7.12
C PHE A 95 -1.47 1.09 -5.76
N LEU A 96 -1.14 2.38 -5.65
CA LEU A 96 -1.47 3.21 -4.50
C LEU A 96 -2.49 4.27 -4.91
N PHE A 97 -3.52 4.43 -4.08
CA PHE A 97 -4.55 5.44 -4.22
C PHE A 97 -4.66 6.26 -2.94
N ASP A 98 -5.04 7.52 -3.07
CA ASP A 98 -5.40 8.34 -1.91
C ASP A 98 -6.76 7.92 -1.33
N GLY A 99 -7.12 8.53 -0.19
CA GLY A 99 -8.39 8.25 0.48
C GLY A 99 -9.64 8.63 -0.32
N SER A 100 -9.50 9.35 -1.44
CA SER A 100 -10.58 9.68 -2.38
C SER A 100 -10.63 8.71 -3.57
N GLY A 101 -9.72 7.73 -3.63
CA GLY A 101 -9.63 6.77 -4.73
C GLY A 101 -8.90 7.31 -5.97
N ASN A 102 -8.16 8.42 -5.87
CA ASN A 102 -7.32 8.90 -6.97
C ASN A 102 -5.99 8.15 -6.98
N ARG A 103 -5.53 7.75 -8.16
CA ARG A 103 -4.25 7.06 -8.31
C ARG A 103 -3.10 7.98 -7.94
N LEU A 104 -2.23 7.51 -7.06
CA LEU A 104 -0.98 8.16 -6.70
C LEU A 104 0.18 7.58 -7.51
N PHE A 105 0.28 6.25 -7.53
CA PHE A 105 1.40 5.55 -8.14
C PHE A 105 1.03 4.10 -8.52
N GLY A 106 1.82 3.48 -9.38
CA GLY A 106 1.82 2.03 -9.53
C GLY A 106 3.18 1.51 -9.98
N SER A 107 3.48 0.28 -9.61
CA SER A 107 4.75 -0.39 -9.91
C SER A 107 4.58 -1.89 -10.02
N THR A 108 5.48 -2.51 -10.77
CA THR A 108 5.63 -3.97 -10.85
C THR A 108 6.87 -4.36 -10.07
N HIS A 109 6.76 -5.38 -9.23
CA HIS A 109 7.84 -5.90 -8.42
C HIS A 109 8.05 -7.39 -8.66
N SER A 110 9.31 -7.84 -8.63
CA SER A 110 9.65 -9.27 -8.73
C SER A 110 9.24 -10.01 -7.45
N THR A 111 8.68 -11.21 -7.58
CA THR A 111 8.27 -12.09 -6.47
C THR A 111 8.97 -13.46 -6.51
N ARG A 112 10.22 -13.51 -6.96
CA ARG A 112 10.94 -14.78 -7.19
C ARG A 112 11.34 -15.54 -5.92
N LEU A 113 11.48 -14.85 -4.80
CA LEU A 113 11.94 -15.43 -3.53
C LEU A 113 10.76 -15.74 -2.62
N LEU A 114 10.95 -16.66 -1.69
CA LEU A 114 10.01 -16.94 -0.61
C LEU A 114 10.38 -16.12 0.63
N LYS A 115 9.41 -15.87 1.50
CA LYS A 115 9.67 -15.28 2.81
C LYS A 115 10.78 -16.02 3.57
N SER A 116 10.77 -17.35 3.52
CA SER A 116 11.73 -18.20 4.20
C SER A 116 13.18 -18.00 3.76
N ASP A 117 13.42 -17.45 2.57
CA ASP A 117 14.79 -17.17 2.09
C ASP A 117 15.47 -16.10 2.95
N PHE A 118 14.68 -15.27 3.64
CA PHE A 118 15.15 -14.20 4.51
C PHE A 118 15.25 -14.61 5.99
N ASP A 119 14.78 -15.81 6.39
CA ASP A 119 14.73 -16.24 7.80
C ASP A 119 16.12 -16.33 8.46
N LYS A 120 17.17 -16.47 7.65
CA LYS A 120 18.56 -16.51 8.13
C LYS A 120 19.17 -15.12 8.36
N LEU A 121 18.50 -14.07 7.90
CA LEU A 121 18.98 -12.72 8.14
C LEU A 121 18.78 -12.32 9.59
N VAL A 122 19.73 -11.58 10.14
CA VAL A 122 19.70 -11.06 11.51
C VAL A 122 20.29 -9.66 11.56
N LYS A 123 19.89 -8.90 12.57
CA LYS A 123 20.46 -7.56 12.85
C LYS A 123 21.99 -7.66 12.98
N GLY A 124 22.68 -6.65 12.46
CA GLY A 124 24.15 -6.62 12.45
C GLY A 124 24.80 -7.18 11.18
N GLN A 125 24.05 -7.86 10.31
CA GLN A 125 24.55 -8.25 8.99
C GLN A 125 24.60 -7.07 8.02
N SER A 126 25.40 -7.21 6.97
CA SER A 126 25.62 -6.18 5.98
C SER A 126 24.55 -6.16 4.90
N LEU A 127 24.43 -5.02 4.22
CA LEU A 127 23.66 -4.91 2.98
C LEU A 127 24.11 -5.93 1.92
N ASP A 128 25.41 -6.24 1.84
CA ASP A 128 25.91 -7.21 0.86
C ASP A 128 25.41 -8.64 1.17
N ASP A 129 25.22 -8.99 2.44
CA ASP A 129 24.58 -10.25 2.83
C ASP A 129 23.13 -10.31 2.33
N VAL A 130 22.39 -9.20 2.40
CA VAL A 130 21.02 -9.11 1.86
C VAL A 130 21.03 -9.20 0.33
N ARG A 131 21.94 -8.49 -0.35
CA ARG A 131 22.06 -8.51 -1.82
C ARG A 131 22.51 -9.85 -2.37
N ALA A 132 23.21 -10.65 -1.58
CA ALA A 132 23.56 -12.02 -1.94
C ALA A 132 22.32 -12.93 -1.98
N ILE A 133 21.29 -12.65 -1.15
CA ILE A 133 20.00 -13.34 -1.16
C ILE A 133 19.11 -12.77 -2.28
N ASP A 134 18.92 -11.45 -2.29
CA ASP A 134 18.08 -10.77 -3.27
C ASP A 134 18.84 -9.63 -3.97
N PRO A 135 19.54 -9.91 -5.07
CA PRO A 135 20.21 -8.88 -5.85
C PRO A 135 19.23 -7.96 -6.59
N ASN A 136 17.96 -8.37 -6.74
CA ASN A 136 16.93 -7.64 -7.48
C ASN A 136 15.94 -6.90 -6.56
N GLY A 137 16.20 -6.91 -5.25
CA GLY A 137 15.43 -6.14 -4.27
C GLY A 137 15.45 -4.65 -4.57
N GLU A 138 14.51 -3.93 -3.99
CA GLU A 138 14.39 -2.49 -4.22
C GLU A 138 15.33 -1.71 -3.30
N TYR A 139 16.53 -1.41 -3.78
CA TYR A 139 17.54 -0.66 -3.02
C TYR A 139 17.58 0.82 -3.41
N LEU A 140 16.42 1.50 -3.42
CA LEU A 140 16.32 2.87 -3.95
C LEU A 140 17.30 3.84 -3.28
N PHE A 141 17.56 3.68 -1.98
CA PHE A 141 18.48 4.53 -1.22
C PHE A 141 19.92 4.52 -1.75
N LEU A 142 20.33 3.49 -2.50
CA LEU A 142 21.65 3.45 -3.13
C LEU A 142 21.79 4.43 -4.29
N TYR A 143 20.67 4.88 -4.86
CA TYR A 143 20.65 5.73 -6.05
C TYR A 143 20.31 7.19 -5.75
N THR A 144 19.71 7.50 -4.59
CA THR A 144 19.28 8.85 -4.26
C THR A 144 20.39 9.72 -3.68
N GLY A 145 21.47 9.13 -3.14
CA GLY A 145 22.54 9.84 -2.44
C GLY A 145 22.08 10.56 -1.16
N ARG A 146 20.83 10.33 -0.74
CA ARG A 146 20.22 10.96 0.43
C ARG A 146 20.62 10.21 1.70
N ASN A 147 21.06 10.96 2.71
CA ASN A 147 21.36 10.44 4.04
C ASN A 147 20.39 10.98 5.10
N ASP A 148 19.40 11.79 4.69
CA ASP A 148 18.38 12.38 5.55
C ASP A 148 17.10 11.53 5.63
N THR A 149 17.04 10.43 4.89
CA THR A 149 15.95 9.45 4.92
C THR A 149 16.50 8.09 5.39
N PRO A 150 15.68 7.27 6.08
CA PRO A 150 16.07 5.90 6.42
C PRO A 150 16.52 5.12 5.18
N LYS A 151 17.60 4.36 5.31
CA LYS A 151 18.05 3.44 4.26
C LYS A 151 17.22 2.18 4.36
N VAL A 152 16.39 1.94 3.36
CA VAL A 152 15.41 0.85 3.38
C VAL A 152 15.42 0.11 2.07
N SER A 153 15.48 -1.21 2.11
CA SER A 153 15.15 -2.07 0.97
C SER A 153 13.80 -2.74 1.13
N SER A 154 13.16 -3.03 0.00
CA SER A 154 11.90 -3.74 -0.09
C SER A 154 12.05 -4.99 -0.95
N HIS A 155 11.48 -6.10 -0.49
CA HIS A 155 11.56 -7.41 -1.12
C HIS A 155 10.18 -8.05 -1.14
N TYR A 156 9.64 -8.26 -2.34
CA TYR A 156 8.34 -8.90 -2.53
C TYR A 156 8.55 -10.39 -2.77
N THR A 157 7.70 -11.21 -2.17
CA THR A 157 7.89 -12.66 -2.14
C THR A 157 6.75 -13.40 -2.81
N LYS A 158 7.05 -14.60 -3.31
CA LYS A 158 6.11 -15.46 -4.04
C LYS A 158 4.93 -15.88 -3.19
N ASP A 159 5.15 -16.02 -1.89
CA ASP A 159 4.16 -16.39 -0.87
C ASP A 159 3.40 -15.19 -0.28
N GLY A 160 3.51 -14.01 -0.93
CA GLY A 160 2.60 -12.89 -0.67
C GLY A 160 3.02 -11.98 0.48
N TYR A 161 4.31 -11.95 0.83
CA TYR A 161 4.87 -11.02 1.82
C TYR A 161 5.71 -9.92 1.17
N LEU A 162 5.63 -8.73 1.75
CA LEU A 162 6.60 -7.66 1.58
C LEU A 162 7.50 -7.64 2.81
N ILE A 163 8.78 -7.90 2.59
CA ILE A 163 9.84 -7.78 3.60
C ILE A 163 10.52 -6.43 3.40
N THR A 164 10.66 -5.68 4.49
CA THR A 164 11.30 -4.37 4.53
C THR A 164 12.47 -4.43 5.49
N ILE A 165 13.66 -4.08 5.00
CA ILE A 165 14.90 -4.13 5.80
C ILE A 165 15.44 -2.71 5.92
N GLU A 166 15.69 -2.28 7.16
CA GLU A 166 16.28 -0.98 7.45
C GLU A 166 17.76 -1.12 7.79
N TYR A 167 18.54 -0.12 7.38
CA TYR A 167 19.98 -0.08 7.58
C TYR A 167 20.44 1.21 8.26
N ASP A 168 21.56 1.12 8.97
CA ASP A 168 22.27 2.29 9.48
C ASP A 168 23.16 2.95 8.40
N ILE A 169 23.87 4.00 8.80
CA ILE A 169 24.79 4.74 7.91
C ILE A 169 25.90 3.86 7.33
N SER A 170 26.29 2.80 8.03
CA SER A 170 27.31 1.83 7.64
C SER A 170 26.75 0.67 6.81
N ASN A 171 25.48 0.76 6.38
CA ASN A 171 24.77 -0.26 5.61
C ASN A 171 24.65 -1.60 6.37
N VAL A 172 24.44 -1.52 7.68
CA VAL A 172 24.22 -2.68 8.56
C VAL A 172 22.74 -2.75 8.94
N ILE A 173 22.17 -3.96 8.93
CA ILE A 173 20.76 -4.20 9.26
C ILE A 173 20.45 -3.77 10.70
N THR A 174 19.50 -2.86 10.87
CA THR A 174 18.99 -2.39 12.16
C THR A 174 17.64 -2.98 12.52
N SER A 175 16.80 -3.23 11.52
CA SER A 175 15.50 -3.88 11.68
C SER A 175 15.03 -4.55 10.39
N MET A 176 14.15 -5.52 10.56
CA MET A 176 13.42 -6.18 9.48
C MET A 176 11.96 -6.25 9.89
N ASN A 177 11.08 -5.93 8.96
CA ASN A 177 9.63 -5.98 9.13
C ASN A 177 9.03 -6.79 7.99
N GLU A 178 7.94 -7.49 8.26
CA GLU A 178 7.18 -8.24 7.27
C GLU A 178 5.72 -7.85 7.33
N LYS A 179 5.07 -7.80 6.17
CA LYS A 179 3.62 -7.64 6.08
C LYS A 179 3.08 -8.39 4.87
N LEU A 180 1.84 -8.81 4.93
CA LEU A 180 1.15 -9.34 3.75
C LEU A 180 0.98 -8.25 2.70
N ILE A 181 1.13 -8.66 1.44
CA ILE A 181 0.78 -7.86 0.26
C ILE A 181 -0.75 -7.74 0.16
#